data_AF-A0A6L8EE70-F1
#
_entry.id   AF-A0A6L8EE70-F1
#
_cell.length_a   1.000
_cell.length_b   1.000
_cell.length_c   1.000
_cell.angle_alpha   90.00
_cell.angle_beta   90.00
_cell.angle_gamma   90.00
#
_symmetry.space_group_name_H-M   'P 1'
#
loop_
_entity.id
_entity.type
_entity.pdbx_description
1 polymer ?
#
loop_
_entity_poly.entity_id
_entity_poly.type
_entity_poly.pdbx_seq_one_letter_code
_entity_poly.pdbx_strand_id
1 'polypeptide(L)'
;MTVKYGWQFDLSNWQKIPEDLRDSSSWIGVDYTLIESERVPEHPGIYIFCTRPPRLAEVTSSESNLFGKLLTPIYIGQTKDLRKRFKQHCRRPTDELKAASKCFQKHLRFWFLKRRIEDIKQEEATLIQCFGPTANKVSGVIRATVKPSTSIGF
;
A
#
# COMPACT_ATOMS: atom_id res chain seq x y z
N MET A 1 0.15 -7.17 19.27
CA MET A 1 -1.03 -6.81 18.47
C MET A 1 -1.09 -7.72 17.26
N THR A 2 -2.17 -8.46 17.07
CA THR A 2 -2.36 -9.31 15.88
C THR A 2 -2.76 -8.42 14.72
N VAL A 3 -1.92 -8.31 13.71
CA VAL A 3 -2.27 -7.54 12.50
C VAL A 3 -3.20 -8.38 11.65
N LYS A 4 -4.39 -7.84 11.38
CA LYS A 4 -5.36 -8.42 10.45
C LYS A 4 -5.06 -7.94 9.04
N TYR A 5 -5.15 -8.83 8.06
CA TYR A 5 -5.05 -8.45 6.65
C TYR A 5 -6.37 -7.86 6.16
N GLY A 6 -6.27 -6.85 5.29
CA GLY A 6 -7.44 -6.13 4.77
C GLY A 6 -7.94 -5.04 5.71
N TRP A 7 -9.05 -4.42 5.32
CA TRP A 7 -9.58 -3.21 5.95
C TRP A 7 -10.11 -3.49 7.36
N GLN A 8 -9.89 -2.54 8.27
CA GLN A 8 -10.55 -2.56 9.58
C GLN A 8 -12.04 -2.29 9.44
N PHE A 9 -12.85 -3.07 10.16
CA PHE A 9 -14.30 -2.86 10.24
C PHE A 9 -14.71 -2.00 11.44
N ASP A 10 -13.80 -1.78 12.39
CA ASP A 10 -14.04 -0.91 13.54
C ASP A 10 -13.79 0.56 13.15
N LEU A 11 -14.87 1.34 13.09
CA LEU A 11 -14.85 2.76 12.77
C LEU A 11 -13.95 3.57 13.70
N SER A 12 -13.80 3.16 14.96
CA SER A 12 -12.95 3.86 15.94
C SER A 12 -11.48 3.85 15.53
N ASN A 13 -11.02 2.88 14.74
CA ASN A 13 -9.66 2.87 14.21
C ASN A 13 -9.48 3.89 13.08
N TRP A 14 -10.49 4.06 12.22
CA TRP A 14 -10.47 5.05 11.15
C TRP A 14 -10.51 6.49 11.69
N GLN A 15 -11.20 6.70 12.81
CA GLN A 15 -11.22 7.99 13.50
C GLN A 15 -9.86 8.40 14.09
N LYS A 16 -8.93 7.45 14.27
CA LYS A 16 -7.56 7.73 14.73
C LYS A 16 -6.65 8.27 13.62
N ILE A 17 -7.07 8.22 12.35
CA ILE A 17 -6.30 8.78 11.25
C ILE A 17 -6.41 10.31 11.31
N PRO A 18 -5.28 11.03 11.47
CA PRO A 18 -5.25 12.50 11.42
C PRO A 18 -5.98 13.06 10.19
N GLU A 19 -6.62 14.22 10.34
CA GLU A 19 -7.40 14.84 9.27
C GLU A 19 -6.58 15.15 8.01
N ASP A 20 -5.37 15.64 8.20
CA ASP A 20 -4.43 15.93 7.13
C ASP A 20 -3.90 14.67 6.40
N LEU A 21 -3.94 13.50 7.04
CA LEU A 21 -3.70 12.22 6.36
C LEU A 21 -4.92 11.74 5.56
N ARG A 22 -6.13 12.17 5.92
CA ARG A 22 -7.37 11.85 5.19
C ARG A 22 -7.59 12.78 3.99
N ASP A 23 -7.03 13.98 4.03
CA ASP A 23 -7.13 14.92 2.92
C ASP A 23 -6.29 14.46 1.71
N SER A 24 -6.99 14.09 0.64
CA SER A 24 -6.37 13.67 -0.62
C SER A 24 -5.48 14.75 -1.26
N SER A 25 -5.74 16.03 -1.00
CA SER A 25 -4.98 17.13 -1.59
C SER A 25 -3.55 17.25 -1.03
N SER A 26 -3.33 16.70 0.17
CA SER A 26 -2.04 16.67 0.82
C SER A 26 -1.08 15.63 0.20
N TRP A 27 -1.61 14.56 -0.38
CA TRP A 27 -0.81 13.47 -0.92
C TRP A 27 -0.32 13.75 -2.34
N ILE A 28 0.97 13.47 -2.58
CA ILE A 28 1.57 13.57 -3.91
C ILE A 28 1.82 12.15 -4.44
N GLY A 29 1.24 11.85 -5.60
CA GLY A 29 1.38 10.55 -6.27
C GLY A 29 2.29 10.61 -7.49
N VAL A 30 3.32 9.76 -7.52
CA VAL A 30 4.19 9.55 -8.68
C VAL A 30 4.15 8.10 -9.14
N ASP A 31 4.56 7.86 -10.37
CA ASP A 31 4.62 6.50 -10.90
C ASP A 31 5.85 5.77 -10.35
N TYR A 32 5.74 4.44 -10.18
CA TYR A 32 6.83 3.65 -9.62
C TYR A 32 7.94 3.36 -10.64
N THR A 33 8.68 4.42 -11.00
CA THR A 33 9.83 4.35 -11.90
C THR A 33 10.96 5.23 -11.39
N LEU A 34 12.21 4.89 -11.71
CA LEU A 34 13.36 5.65 -11.23
C LEU A 34 13.39 7.11 -11.76
N ILE A 35 12.79 7.36 -12.92
CA ILE A 35 12.71 8.68 -13.55
C ILE A 35 11.93 9.67 -12.66
N GLU A 36 10.88 9.19 -12.00
CA GLU A 36 10.03 10.02 -11.12
C GLU A 36 10.72 10.43 -9.82
N SER A 37 11.92 9.92 -9.53
CA SER A 37 12.58 10.13 -8.25
C SER A 37 12.93 11.59 -7.95
N GLU A 38 13.11 12.43 -8.98
CA GLU A 38 13.39 13.85 -8.80
C GLU A 38 12.17 14.63 -8.28
N ARG A 39 10.96 14.14 -8.53
CA ARG A 39 9.71 14.70 -7.98
C ARG A 39 9.46 14.30 -6.53
N VAL A 40 10.18 13.31 -6.03
CA VAL A 40 10.12 12.88 -4.62
C VAL A 40 11.13 13.71 -3.82
N PRO A 41 10.74 14.34 -2.70
CA PRO A 41 11.62 15.22 -1.93
C PRO A 41 12.60 14.44 -1.03
N GLU A 42 13.74 15.04 -0.73
CA GLU A 42 14.66 14.59 0.32
C GLU A 42 14.16 15.08 1.69
N HIS A 43 13.06 14.52 2.14
CA HIS A 43 12.39 14.92 3.38
C HIS A 43 11.86 13.69 4.12
N PRO A 44 11.77 13.71 5.47
CA PRO A 44 11.05 12.70 6.21
C PRO A 44 9.57 12.64 5.81
N GLY A 45 8.99 11.46 5.87
CA GLY A 45 7.60 11.30 5.46
C GLY A 45 7.10 9.87 5.50
N ILE A 46 5.82 9.76 5.16
CA ILE A 46 5.11 8.50 4.98
C ILE A 46 4.85 8.31 3.51
N TYR A 47 4.84 7.06 3.07
CA TYR A 47 4.50 6.70 1.72
C TYR A 47 3.62 5.46 1.66
N ILE A 48 2.85 5.36 0.58
CA ILE A 48 1.95 4.27 0.29
C ILE A 48 2.20 3.86 -1.16
N PHE A 49 2.50 2.58 -1.37
CA PHE A 49 2.35 1.99 -2.69
C PHE A 49 0.89 1.60 -2.87
N CYS A 50 0.25 2.18 -3.87
CA CYS A 50 -1.11 1.85 -4.25
C CYS A 50 -1.12 1.24 -5.65
N THR A 51 -2.04 0.33 -5.88
CA THR A 51 -2.28 -0.23 -7.20
C THR A 51 -3.75 -0.17 -7.57
N ARG A 52 -4.03 -0.34 -8.85
CA ARG A 52 -5.37 -0.61 -9.38
C ARG A 52 -5.39 -2.02 -9.97
N PRO A 53 -6.54 -2.72 -9.93
CA PRO A 53 -6.72 -3.94 -10.69
C PRO A 53 -6.27 -3.76 -12.15
N PRO A 54 -5.58 -4.74 -12.75
CA PRO A 54 -5.16 -4.66 -14.14
C PRO A 54 -6.40 -4.56 -15.03
N ARG A 55 -6.33 -3.78 -16.12
CA ARG A 55 -7.38 -3.78 -17.13
C ARG A 55 -7.35 -5.13 -17.85
N LEU A 56 -8.38 -5.94 -17.61
CA LEU A 56 -8.64 -7.13 -18.42
C LEU A 56 -9.16 -6.64 -19.78
N ALA A 57 -8.62 -7.20 -20.86
CA ALA A 57 -8.77 -6.69 -22.24
C ALA A 57 -10.22 -6.64 -22.78
N GLU A 58 -11.19 -7.15 -22.02
CA GLU A 58 -12.57 -7.36 -22.48
C GLU A 58 -13.57 -6.29 -22.01
N VAL A 59 -13.16 -5.31 -21.18
CA VAL A 59 -14.07 -4.24 -20.72
C VAL A 59 -13.79 -2.95 -21.50
N THR A 60 -14.47 -2.81 -22.64
CA THR A 60 -14.25 -1.75 -23.65
C THR A 60 -14.89 -0.40 -23.30
N SER A 61 -15.87 -0.34 -22.39
CA SER A 61 -16.47 0.93 -21.97
C SER A 61 -15.86 1.42 -20.65
N SER A 62 -15.14 2.56 -20.71
CA SER A 62 -14.46 3.18 -19.56
C SER A 62 -15.40 3.62 -18.43
N GLU A 63 -16.68 3.84 -18.71
CA GLU A 63 -17.63 4.41 -17.76
C GLU A 63 -18.21 3.40 -16.76
N SER A 64 -18.21 2.10 -17.09
CA SER A 64 -18.78 1.03 -16.27
C SER A 64 -17.76 0.18 -15.49
N ASN A 65 -16.45 0.42 -15.68
CA ASN A 65 -15.42 -0.39 -15.03
C ASN A 65 -15.21 0.02 -13.56
N LEU A 66 -16.02 -0.56 -12.67
CA LEU A 66 -15.91 -0.40 -11.21
C LEU A 66 -14.49 -0.66 -10.70
N PHE A 67 -13.83 -1.71 -11.19
CA PHE A 67 -12.48 -2.08 -10.75
C PHE A 67 -11.44 -1.02 -11.11
N GLY A 68 -11.64 -0.27 -12.20
CA GLY A 68 -10.78 0.84 -12.59
C GLY A 68 -10.82 2.03 -11.61
N LYS A 69 -11.88 2.13 -10.79
CA LYS A 69 -12.04 3.17 -9.77
C LYS A 69 -11.38 2.79 -8.43
N LEU A 70 -11.11 1.50 -8.22
CA LEU A 70 -10.48 1.01 -7.00
C LEU A 70 -9.00 1.42 -6.96
N LEU A 71 -8.57 1.92 -5.80
CA LEU A 71 -7.18 2.18 -5.48
C LEU A 71 -6.86 1.48 -4.17
N THR A 72 -5.97 0.48 -4.21
CA THR A 72 -5.71 -0.39 -3.06
C THR A 72 -4.29 -0.18 -2.56
N PRO A 73 -4.10 0.19 -1.29
CA PRO A 73 -2.78 0.16 -0.65
C PRO A 73 -2.24 -1.26 -0.59
N ILE A 74 -1.05 -1.47 -1.16
CA ILE A 74 -0.35 -2.76 -1.11
C ILE A 74 0.80 -2.74 -0.10
N TYR A 75 1.40 -1.57 0.13
CA TYR A 75 2.48 -1.38 1.09
C TYR A 75 2.41 0.03 1.66
N ILE A 76 2.62 0.18 2.96
CA ILE A 76 2.73 1.45 3.66
C ILE A 76 4.08 1.47 4.37
N GLY A 77 4.78 2.60 4.32
CA GLY A 77 6.04 2.74 5.03
C GLY A 77 6.34 4.16 5.45
N GLN A 78 7.30 4.33 6.35
CA GLN A 78 7.91 5.62 6.68
C GLN A 78 9.39 5.69 6.33
N THR A 79 9.92 6.90 6.26
CA THR A 79 11.37 7.12 6.13
C THR A 79 11.77 8.54 6.56
N LYS A 80 13.06 8.70 6.87
CA LYS A 80 13.71 10.01 7.07
C LYS A 80 14.05 10.73 5.76
N ASP A 81 13.99 10.02 4.63
CA ASP A 81 14.29 10.56 3.31
C ASP A 81 13.47 9.81 2.24
N LEU A 82 12.37 10.44 1.83
CA LEU A 82 11.42 9.91 0.86
C LEU A 82 12.10 9.57 -0.47
N ARG A 83 12.94 10.46 -1.01
CA ARG A 83 13.64 10.24 -2.29
C ARG A 83 14.57 9.04 -2.22
N LYS A 84 15.40 8.96 -1.17
CA LYS A 84 16.32 7.84 -0.99
C LYS A 84 15.57 6.52 -0.86
N ARG A 85 14.47 6.49 -0.10
CA ARG A 85 13.65 5.28 0.06
C ARG A 85 12.94 4.88 -1.23
N PHE A 86 12.44 5.84 -1.98
CA PHE A 86 11.85 5.60 -3.30
C PHE A 86 12.88 4.98 -4.26
N LYS A 87 14.06 5.60 -4.40
CA LYS A 87 15.17 5.07 -5.21
C LYS A 87 15.58 3.66 -4.75
N GLN A 88 15.58 3.39 -3.44
CA GLN A 88 15.85 2.07 -2.89
C GLN A 88 14.81 1.04 -3.35
N HIS A 89 13.52 1.33 -3.24
CA HIS A 89 12.46 0.42 -3.69
C HIS A 89 12.58 0.15 -5.18
N CYS A 90 12.77 1.17 -6.02
CA CYS A 90 12.94 0.97 -7.47
C CYS A 90 14.14 0.06 -7.82
N ARG A 91 15.26 0.20 -7.10
CA ARG A 91 16.50 -0.56 -7.39
C ARG A 91 16.53 -1.94 -6.76
N ARG A 92 15.96 -2.07 -5.56
CA ARG A 92 15.98 -3.29 -4.73
C ARG A 92 14.60 -3.49 -4.12
N PRO A 93 13.58 -3.82 -4.93
CA PRO A 93 12.23 -4.02 -4.43
C PRO A 93 12.21 -5.24 -3.51
N THR A 94 11.34 -5.23 -2.50
CA THR A 94 10.97 -6.45 -1.78
C THR A 94 10.29 -7.44 -2.73
N ASP A 95 10.25 -8.72 -2.37
CA ASP A 95 9.62 -9.76 -3.21
C ASP A 95 8.16 -9.42 -3.52
N GLU A 96 7.44 -8.86 -2.55
CA GLU A 96 6.04 -8.46 -2.70
C GLU A 96 5.87 -7.27 -3.65
N LEU A 97 6.71 -6.23 -3.52
CA LEU A 97 6.69 -5.09 -4.44
C LEU A 97 7.15 -5.49 -5.85
N LYS A 98 8.09 -6.44 -5.95
CA LYS A 98 8.52 -7.02 -7.23
C LYS A 98 7.38 -7.79 -7.88
N ALA A 99 6.64 -8.59 -7.12
CA ALA A 99 5.46 -9.31 -7.62
C ALA A 99 4.35 -8.34 -8.05
N ALA A 100 4.07 -7.32 -7.24
CA ALA A 100 3.09 -6.29 -7.56
C ALA A 100 3.47 -5.51 -8.83
N SER A 101 4.74 -5.10 -8.96
CA SER A 101 5.25 -4.42 -10.15
C SER A 101 5.09 -5.26 -11.42
N LYS A 102 5.31 -6.57 -11.35
CA LYS A 102 5.08 -7.48 -12.48
C LYS A 102 3.60 -7.61 -12.85
N CYS A 103 2.72 -7.72 -11.85
CA CYS A 103 1.29 -7.94 -12.05
C CYS A 103 0.57 -6.67 -12.54
N PHE A 104 0.85 -5.54 -11.90
CA PHE A 104 0.11 -4.29 -12.11
C PHE A 104 0.84 -3.29 -13.00
N GLN A 105 2.14 -3.48 -13.24
CA GLN A 105 2.98 -2.67 -14.14
C GLN A 105 2.76 -1.17 -13.94
N LYS A 106 2.19 -0.50 -14.94
CA LYS A 106 1.94 0.96 -14.98
C LYS A 106 0.91 1.45 -13.96
N HIS A 107 0.23 0.56 -13.25
CA HIS A 107 -0.78 0.92 -12.25
C HIS A 107 -0.22 1.03 -10.83
N LEU A 108 1.04 0.65 -10.60
CA LEU A 108 1.70 0.79 -9.31
C LEU A 108 2.21 2.23 -9.11
N ARG A 109 1.63 2.93 -8.13
CA ARG A 109 1.98 4.33 -7.81
C ARG A 109 2.54 4.45 -6.41
N PHE A 110 3.48 5.37 -6.24
CA PHE A 110 4.04 5.77 -4.97
C PHE A 110 3.41 7.10 -4.54
N TRP A 111 2.56 7.04 -3.53
CA TRP A 111 1.99 8.20 -2.88
C TRP A 111 2.82 8.55 -1.67
N PHE A 112 3.09 9.83 -1.44
CA PHE A 112 3.86 10.27 -0.29
C PHE A 112 3.36 11.58 0.30
N LEU A 113 3.74 11.78 1.55
CA LEU A 113 3.43 12.97 2.31
C LEU A 113 4.60 13.33 3.24
N LYS A 114 4.99 14.59 3.23
CA LYS A 114 6.06 15.11 4.11
C LYS A 114 5.53 15.21 5.54
N ARG A 115 6.35 14.77 6.49
CA ARG A 115 6.02 14.78 7.92
C ARG A 115 7.26 15.03 8.77
N ARG A 116 7.06 15.37 10.04
CA ARG A 116 8.14 15.44 11.01
C ARG A 116 8.47 14.04 11.52
N ILE A 117 9.72 13.81 11.92
CA ILE A 117 10.22 12.46 12.27
C ILE A 117 9.49 11.88 13.50
N GLU A 118 8.99 12.75 14.38
CA GLU A 118 8.31 12.36 15.61
C GLU A 118 6.93 11.75 15.33
N ASP A 119 6.28 12.20 14.26
CA ASP A 119 4.91 11.84 13.91
C ASP A 119 4.84 10.55 13.07
N ILE A 120 5.83 10.33 12.18
CA ILE A 120 5.73 9.30 11.11
C ILE A 120 5.54 7.87 11.60
N LYS A 121 6.07 7.52 12.78
CA LYS A 121 6.00 6.15 13.30
C LYS A 121 4.57 5.80 13.73
N GLN A 122 3.89 6.70 14.42
CA GLN A 122 2.54 6.47 14.91
C GLN A 122 1.53 6.50 13.76
N GLU A 123 1.71 7.45 12.84
CA GLU A 123 0.90 7.57 11.64
C GLU A 123 1.03 6.34 10.72
N GLU A 124 2.25 5.85 10.45
CA GLU A 124 2.49 4.60 9.69
C GLU A 124 1.75 3.42 10.34
N ALA A 125 1.90 3.24 11.65
CA ALA A 125 1.26 2.16 12.38
C ALA A 125 -0.28 2.25 12.29
N THR A 126 -0.83 3.46 12.38
CA THR A 126 -2.27 3.71 12.28
C THR A 126 -2.80 3.37 10.89
N LEU A 127 -2.09 3.78 9.83
CA LEU A 127 -2.46 3.46 8.45
C LEU A 127 -2.35 1.95 8.16
N ILE A 128 -1.27 1.29 8.60
CA ILE A 128 -1.12 -0.17 8.46
C ILE A 128 -2.25 -0.88 9.19
N GLN A 129 -2.58 -0.44 10.41
CA GLN A 129 -3.68 -1.01 11.17
C GLN A 129 -5.00 -0.89 10.42
N CYS A 130 -5.31 0.27 9.84
CA CYS A 130 -6.58 0.55 9.15
C CYS A 130 -6.70 -0.19 7.81
N PHE A 131 -5.65 -0.17 6.99
CA PHE A 131 -5.71 -0.71 5.63
C PHE A 131 -5.32 -2.19 5.53
N GLY A 132 -4.53 -2.71 6.49
CA GLY A 132 -3.99 -4.07 6.46
C GLY A 132 -3.30 -4.45 5.13
N PRO A 133 -2.37 -3.61 4.62
CA PRO A 133 -1.75 -3.80 3.31
C PRO A 133 -0.99 -5.14 3.22
N THR A 134 -1.18 -5.84 2.11
CA THR A 134 -0.73 -7.23 1.94
C THR A 134 0.80 -7.40 1.94
N ALA A 135 1.55 -6.40 1.48
CA ALA A 135 3.02 -6.47 1.40
C ALA A 135 3.73 -5.99 2.67
N ASN A 136 3.01 -5.44 3.66
CA ASN A 136 3.60 -5.17 4.97
C ASN A 136 3.79 -6.50 5.70
N LYS A 137 5.01 -7.04 5.67
CA LYS A 137 5.37 -8.19 6.50
C LYS A 137 5.25 -7.78 7.96
N VAL A 138 4.24 -8.34 8.61
CA VAL A 138 4.14 -8.32 10.06
C VAL A 138 4.93 -9.53 10.50
N SER A 139 6.11 -9.31 11.07
CA SER A 139 6.89 -10.38 11.69
C SER A 139 6.05 -11.01 12.81
N GLY A 140 5.36 -12.11 12.49
CA GLY A 140 4.64 -12.94 13.44
C GLY A 140 3.15 -13.13 13.19
N VAL A 141 2.76 -13.87 12.14
CA VAL A 141 1.60 -14.79 12.20
C VAL A 141 1.90 -16.05 11.38
N ILE A 142 1.69 -17.17 12.06
CA ILE A 142 1.87 -18.58 11.73
C ILE A 142 1.19 -18.96 10.41
N ARG A 143 1.86 -19.81 9.61
CA ARG A 143 1.21 -20.57 8.52
C ARG A 143 0.05 -21.36 9.12
N ALA A 144 -1.18 -20.88 8.94
CA ALA A 144 -2.35 -21.72 9.17
C ALA A 144 -2.32 -22.82 8.10
N THR A 145 -1.82 -24.00 8.47
CA THR A 145 -1.93 -25.20 7.68
C THR A 145 -3.42 -25.54 7.58
N VAL A 146 -4.04 -25.23 6.45
CA VAL A 146 -5.37 -25.72 6.13
C VAL A 146 -5.25 -27.23 5.99
N LYS A 147 -5.74 -28.00 6.97
CA LYS A 147 -5.91 -29.44 6.81
C LYS A 147 -6.97 -29.66 5.72
N PRO A 148 -6.70 -30.49 4.69
CA PRO A 148 -7.73 -30.85 3.73
C PRO A 148 -8.86 -31.55 4.47
N SER A 149 -10.08 -31.04 4.26
CA SER A 149 -11.32 -31.67 4.72
C SER A 149 -11.39 -33.07 4.15
N THR A 150 -11.44 -34.06 5.04
CA THR A 150 -11.71 -35.45 4.70
C THR A 150 -13.03 -35.53 3.94
N SER A 151 -12.98 -35.94 2.68
CA SER A 151 -14.14 -36.30 1.89
C SER A 151 -14.87 -37.45 2.56
N ILE A 152 -16.08 -37.19 3.05
CA ILE A 152 -17.04 -38.24 3.43
C ILE A 152 -17.60 -38.77 2.11
N GLY A 153 -17.18 -39.98 1.73
CA GLY A 153 -17.79 -40.70 0.63
C GLY A 153 -19.21 -41.12 1.01
N PHE A 154 -20.14 -40.88 0.10
CA PHE A 154 -21.42 -41.60 0.03
C PHE A 154 -21.32 -42.61 -1.11
#